data_AF-A0A9D2SID3-F1
#
_entry.id   AF-A0A9D2SID3-F1
#
_cell.length_a   1.000
_cell.length_b   1.000
_cell.length_c   1.000
_cell.angle_alpha   90.00
_cell.angle_beta   90.00
_cell.angle_gamma   90.00
#
_symmetry.space_group_name_H-M   'P 1'
#
loop_
_entity.id
_entity.type
_entity.pdbx_description
1 polymer ?
#
loop_
_entity_poly.entity_id
_entity_poly.type
_entity_poly.pdbx_seq_one_letter_code
_entity_poly.pdbx_strand_id
1 'polypeptide(L)'
;MEHLESLLSLAANAAILLFEFMGVGIIICSGITGFIKYVRRSPDTRIYLAKGLAMGLEFKLGSEILRTVVVRQWQEIGIVAGIIALRAALTFLIHWEIREEEKNSAV
;
A
#
# COMPACT_ATOMS: atom_id res chain seq x y z
N MET A 1 2.80 -27.20 15.93
CA MET A 1 2.51 -26.40 14.72
C MET A 1 1.41 -25.38 15.01
N GLU A 2 0.29 -25.79 15.62
CA GLU A 2 -0.83 -24.89 15.97
C GLU A 2 -0.47 -23.74 16.93
N HIS A 3 0.39 -23.98 17.93
CA HIS A 3 0.81 -22.94 18.89
C HIS A 3 1.63 -21.80 18.25
N LEU A 4 2.40 -22.11 17.20
CA LEU A 4 3.25 -21.13 16.53
C LEU A 4 2.41 -20.19 15.66
N GLU A 5 1.39 -20.72 14.98
CA GLU A 5 0.43 -19.92 14.22
C GLU A 5 -0.43 -19.02 15.11
N SER A 6 -0.88 -19.53 16.27
CA SER A 6 -1.62 -18.71 17.24
C SER A 6 -0.77 -17.58 17.82
N LEU A 7 0.52 -17.85 18.10
CA LEU A 7 1.44 -16.84 18.60
C LEU A 7 1.72 -15.77 17.54
N LEU A 8 1.89 -16.17 16.27
CA LEU A 8 2.13 -15.26 15.16
C LEU A 8 0.90 -14.39 14.88
N SER A 9 -0.30 -14.97 14.85
CA SER A 9 -1.55 -14.24 14.68
C SER A 9 -1.79 -13.24 15.82
N LEU A 10 -1.51 -13.62 17.07
CA LEU A 10 -1.64 -12.73 18.21
C LEU A 10 -0.65 -11.55 18.12
N ALA A 11 0.62 -11.82 17.85
CA ALA A 11 1.66 -10.80 17.71
C ALA A 11 1.35 -9.84 16.56
N ALA A 12 0.87 -10.36 15.44
CA ALA A 12 0.48 -9.57 14.28
C ALA A 12 -0.75 -8.71 14.52
N ASN A 13 -1.81 -9.25 15.11
CA ASN A 13 -3.01 -8.47 15.46
C ASN A 13 -2.67 -7.35 16.45
N ALA A 14 -1.78 -7.63 17.41
CA ALA A 14 -1.25 -6.60 18.30
C ALA A 14 -0.47 -5.54 17.53
N ALA A 15 0.39 -5.93 16.58
CA ALA A 15 1.14 -5.00 15.75
C ALA A 15 0.22 -4.13 14.86
N ILE A 16 -0.78 -4.70 14.19
CA ILE A 16 -1.77 -3.96 13.40
C ILE A 16 -2.42 -2.87 14.25
N LEU A 17 -2.91 -3.23 15.44
CA LEU A 17 -3.55 -2.30 16.36
C LEU A 17 -2.58 -1.18 16.78
N LEU A 18 -1.32 -1.51 17.08
CA LEU A 18 -0.29 -0.52 17.44
C LEU A 18 -0.03 0.47 16.30
N PHE A 19 0.08 -0.01 15.05
CA PHE A 19 0.27 0.85 13.88
C PHE A 19 -0.92 1.77 13.63
N GLU A 20 -2.16 1.27 13.78
CA GLU A 20 -3.35 2.11 13.69
C GLU A 20 -3.37 3.20 14.75
N PHE A 21 -3.06 2.87 16.00
CA PHE A 21 -3.00 3.85 17.09
C PHE A 21 -1.91 4.90 16.86
N MET A 22 -0.73 4.50 16.39
CA MET A 22 0.34 5.45 16.05
C MET A 22 -0.08 6.38 14.91
N GLY A 23 -0.68 5.84 13.84
CA GLY A 23 -1.15 6.62 12.70
C GLY A 23 -2.22 7.65 13.10
N VAL A 24 -3.23 7.21 13.87
CA VAL A 24 -4.26 8.10 14.41
C VAL A 24 -3.67 9.16 15.34
N GLY A 25 -2.76 8.77 16.24
CA GLY A 25 -2.09 9.68 17.16
C GLY A 25 -1.30 10.77 16.44
N ILE A 26 -0.54 10.42 15.41
CA ILE A 26 0.24 11.38 14.60
C ILE A 26 -0.68 12.34 13.85
N ILE A 27 -1.79 11.86 13.27
CA ILE A 27 -2.78 12.72 12.59
C ILE A 27 -3.39 13.72 13.58
N ILE A 28 -3.78 13.27 14.77
CA ILE A 28 -4.35 14.15 15.80
C ILE A 28 -3.33 15.19 16.26
N CYS A 29 -2.12 14.77 16.64
CA CYS A 29 -1.07 15.67 17.13
C CYS A 29 -0.64 16.69 16.07
N SER A 30 -0.47 16.26 14.82
CA SER A 30 -0.12 17.15 13.70
C SER A 30 -1.27 18.08 13.34
N GLY A 31 -2.51 17.61 13.39
CA GLY A 31 -3.72 18.41 13.21
C GLY A 31 -3.84 19.52 14.24
N ILE A 32 -3.71 19.20 15.53
CA ILE A 32 -3.73 20.20 16.62
C ILE A 32 -2.60 21.21 16.46
N THR A 33 -1.36 20.74 16.29
CA THR A 33 -0.20 21.62 16.17
C THR A 33 -0.28 22.50 14.92
N GLY A 34 -0.75 21.93 13.82
CA GLY A 34 -0.98 22.66 12.57
C GLY A 34 -2.07 23.70 12.70
N PHE A 35 -3.16 23.40 13.40
CA PHE A 35 -4.22 24.38 13.68
C PHE A 35 -3.70 25.54 14.54
N ILE A 36 -2.92 25.25 15.59
CA ILE A 36 -2.28 26.30 16.42
C ILE A 36 -1.34 27.18 15.57
N LYS A 37 -0.52 26.58 14.70
CA LYS A 37 0.38 27.31 13.80
C LYS A 37 -0.37 28.12 12.73
N TYR A 38 -1.50 27.60 12.26
CA TYR A 38 -2.38 28.28 11.31
C TYR A 38 -2.94 29.57 11.91
N VAL A 39 -3.47 29.49 13.14
CA VAL A 39 -3.95 30.67 13.88
C VAL A 39 -2.82 31.67 14.14
N ARG A 40 -1.59 31.20 14.36
CA ARG A 40 -0.39 32.03 14.52
C ARG A 40 0.21 32.55 13.19
N ARG A 41 -0.47 32.38 12.05
CA ARG A 41 -0.04 32.86 10.71
C ARG A 41 1.39 32.45 10.30
N SER A 42 1.86 31.28 10.75
CA SER A 42 3.19 30.79 10.36
C SER A 42 3.18 30.21 8.93
N PRO A 43 4.12 30.58 8.05
CA PRO A 43 4.14 30.14 6.65
C PRO A 43 4.37 28.62 6.48
N ASP A 44 5.02 27.96 7.45
CA ASP A 44 5.37 26.54 7.35
C ASP A 44 4.23 25.57 7.73
N THR A 45 3.07 26.11 8.14
CA THR A 45 1.96 25.33 8.69
C THR A 45 1.47 24.25 7.72
N ARG A 46 1.34 24.60 6.43
CA ARG A 46 0.84 23.69 5.40
C ARG A 46 1.77 22.50 5.20
N ILE A 47 3.08 22.74 5.20
CA ILE A 47 4.10 21.69 5.03
C ILE A 47 4.12 20.79 6.27
N TYR A 48 4.02 21.34 7.47
CA TYR A 48 3.98 20.57 8.71
C TYR A 48 2.75 19.65 8.78
N LEU A 49 1.57 20.18 8.47
CA LEU A 49 0.33 19.39 8.39
C LEU A 49 0.41 18.30 7.32
N ALA A 50 0.89 18.63 6.12
CA ALA A 50 1.02 17.67 5.03
C ALA A 50 1.96 16.50 5.41
N LYS A 51 3.09 16.79 6.06
CA LYS A 51 4.03 15.75 6.55
C LYS A 51 3.41 14.89 7.64
N GLY A 52 2.70 15.49 8.60
CA GLY A 52 2.03 14.74 9.67
C GLY A 52 0.93 13.82 9.15
N LEU A 53 0.12 14.32 8.20
CA LEU A 53 -0.91 13.52 7.53
C LEU A 53 -0.30 12.38 6.70
N ALA A 54 0.75 12.66 5.91
CA ALA A 54 1.44 11.63 5.12
C ALA A 54 2.00 10.52 6.02
N MET A 55 2.70 10.88 7.10
CA MET A 55 3.24 9.92 8.06
C MET A 55 2.13 9.09 8.72
N GLY A 56 1.02 9.71 9.12
CA GLY A 56 -0.12 8.98 9.67
C GLY A 56 -0.75 7.99 8.70
N LEU A 57 -0.79 8.33 7.41
CA LEU A 57 -1.26 7.44 6.34
C LEU A 57 -0.30 6.29 6.09
N GLU A 58 1.01 6.52 6.14
CA GLU A 58 2.03 5.45 6.02
C GLU A 58 1.89 4.42 7.15
N PHE A 59 1.63 4.86 8.38
CA PHE A 59 1.37 3.94 9.50
C PHE A 59 0.08 3.12 9.30
N LYS A 60 -0.99 3.74 8.78
CA LYS A 60 -2.22 3.02 8.43
C LYS A 60 -2.00 2.00 7.31
N LEU A 61 -1.28 2.38 6.26
CA LEU A 61 -0.94 1.49 5.16
C LEU A 61 -0.05 0.33 5.63
N GLY A 62 0.90 0.59 6.54
CA GLY A 62 1.69 -0.45 7.18
C GLY A 62 0.83 -1.46 7.95
N SER A 63 -0.21 -0.99 8.67
CA SER A 63 -1.15 -1.88 9.35
C SER A 63 -1.98 -2.73 8.37
N GLU A 64 -2.34 -2.17 7.22
CA GLU A 64 -3.08 -2.88 6.17
C GLU A 64 -2.21 -3.96 5.51
N ILE A 65 -0.94 -3.65 5.23
CA ILE A 65 0.03 -4.64 4.75
C ILE A 65 0.23 -5.76 5.77
N LEU A 66 0.38 -5.44 7.06
CA LEU A 66 0.49 -6.48 8.10
C LEU A 66 -0.77 -7.36 8.13
N ARG A 67 -1.94 -6.78 7.92
CA ARG A 67 -3.21 -7.51 7.85
C ARG A 67 -3.24 -8.47 6.65
N THR A 68 -2.75 -8.07 5.48
CA THR A 68 -2.71 -8.94 4.28
C THR A 68 -1.62 -10.00 4.35
N VAL A 69 -0.51 -9.73 5.05
CA VAL A 69 0.58 -10.70 5.28
C VAL A 69 0.19 -11.78 6.30
N VAL A 70 -0.62 -11.42 7.29
CA VAL A 70 -0.99 -12.30 8.43
C VAL A 70 -2.29 -13.04 8.15
N VAL A 71 -3.29 -12.33 7.62
CA VAL A 71 -4.44 -12.96 6.97
C VAL A 71 -3.99 -13.30 5.55
N ARG A 72 -3.21 -14.37 5.39
CA ARG A 72 -2.87 -14.91 4.05
C ARG A 72 -4.14 -15.34 3.34
N GLN A 73 -4.87 -14.39 2.76
CA GLN A 73 -5.86 -14.68 1.72
C GLN A 73 -5.06 -15.07 0.49
N TRP A 74 -5.12 -16.34 0.09
CA TRP A 74 -4.64 -16.87 -1.19
C TRP A 74 -5.05 -16.04 -2.43
N GLN A 75 -5.97 -15.09 -2.24
CA GLN A 75 -6.52 -14.15 -3.19
C GLN A 75 -5.52 -13.10 -3.71
N GLU A 76 -4.63 -12.53 -2.88
CA GLU A 76 -3.67 -11.51 -3.37
C GLU A 76 -2.55 -12.12 -4.21
N ILE A 77 -2.06 -13.30 -3.82
CA ILE A 77 -1.13 -14.09 -4.64
C ILE A 77 -1.78 -14.44 -5.99
N GLY A 78 -3.08 -14.74 -5.99
CA GLY A 78 -3.88 -14.96 -7.21
C GLY A 78 -4.03 -13.71 -8.09
N ILE A 79 -4.25 -12.53 -7.51
CA ILE A 79 -4.36 -11.26 -8.25
C ILE A 79 -3.03 -10.90 -8.91
N VAL A 80 -1.92 -11.05 -8.18
CA VAL A 80 -0.57 -10.79 -8.73
C VAL A 80 -0.24 -11.80 -9.83
N ALA A 81 -0.54 -13.09 -9.66
CA ALA A 81 -0.37 -14.10 -10.70
C ALA A 81 -1.23 -13.80 -11.95
N GLY A 82 -2.45 -13.31 -11.75
CA GLY A 82 -3.36 -12.90 -12.84
C GLY A 82 -2.83 -11.71 -13.64
N ILE A 83 -2.31 -10.67 -12.98
CA ILE A 83 -1.74 -9.49 -13.66
C ILE A 83 -0.50 -9.87 -14.49
N ILE A 84 0.35 -10.76 -13.97
CA ILE A 84 1.53 -11.25 -14.69
C ILE A 84 1.13 -12.05 -15.93
N ALA A 85 0.13 -12.93 -15.83
CA ALA A 85 -0.39 -13.69 -16.97
C ALA A 85 -1.01 -12.79 -18.05
N LEU A 86 -1.81 -11.79 -17.65
CA LEU A 86 -2.40 -10.81 -18.59
C LEU A 86 -1.33 -9.98 -19.30
N ARG A 87 -0.29 -9.54 -18.58
CA ARG A 87 0.82 -8.79 -19.17
C ARG A 87 1.58 -9.64 -20.18
N ALA A 88 1.87 -10.90 -19.86
CA ALA A 88 2.53 -11.83 -20.78
C ALA A 88 1.69 -12.07 -22.05
N ALA A 89 0.37 -12.25 -21.91
CA ALA A 89 -0.53 -12.46 -23.05
C ALA A 89 -0.59 -11.25 -23.99
N LEU A 90 -0.72 -10.03 -23.45
CA LEU A 90 -0.78 -8.81 -24.26
C LEU A 90 0.53 -8.54 -24.99
N THR A 91 1.66 -8.66 -24.29
CA THR A 91 2.98 -8.49 -24.91
C THR A 91 3.23 -9.54 -26.01
N PHE A 92 2.79 -10.78 -25.79
CA PHE A 92 2.90 -11.84 -26.80
C PHE A 92 2.01 -11.57 -28.03
N LEU A 93 0.77 -11.09 -27.83
CA LEU A 93 -0.13 -10.72 -28.92
C LEU A 93 0.43 -9.59 -29.79
N ILE A 94 0.95 -8.53 -29.16
CA ILE A 94 1.57 -7.40 -29.89
C ILE A 94 2.79 -7.88 -30.67
N HIS A 95 3.64 -8.71 -30.05
CA HIS A 95 4.81 -9.27 -30.74
C HIS A 95 4.41 -10.19 -31.90
N TRP A 96 3.30 -10.91 -31.79
CA TRP A 96 2.75 -11.73 -32.87
C TRP A 96 2.22 -10.87 -34.02
N GLU A 97 1.45 -9.82 -33.71
CA GLU A 97 0.89 -8.89 -34.70
C GLU A 97 1.99 -8.20 -35.51
N ILE A 98 3.03 -7.68 -34.85
CA ILE A 98 4.17 -7.04 -35.53
C ILE A 98 4.87 -8.02 -36.48
N ARG A 99 5.04 -9.29 -36.07
CA ARG A 99 5.66 -10.32 -36.91
C ARG A 99 4.79 -10.72 -38.11
N GLU A 100 3.47 -10.66 -37.96
CA GLU A 100 2.52 -10.93 -39.04
C GLU A 100 2.51 -9.80 -40.08
N GLU A 101 2.56 -8.54 -39.63
CA GLU A 101 2.64 -7.34 -40.48
C GLU A 101 3.94 -7.27 -41.29
N GLU A 102 5.08 -7.62 -40.68
CA GLU A 102 6.37 -7.72 -41.38
C GLU A 102 6.35 -8.80 -42.48
N LYS A 103 5.63 -9.90 -42.24
CA LYS A 103 5.53 -11.01 -43.20
C LYS A 103 4.55 -10.71 -44.34
N ASN A 104 3.50 -9.93 -44.08
CA ASN A 104 2.53 -9.50 -45.10
C ASN A 104 3.04 -8.33 -45.96
N SER A 105 4.01 -7.55 -45.47
CA SER A 105 4.62 -6.43 -46.22
C SER A 105 5.76 -6.86 -47.16
N ALA A 106 6.14 -8.14 -47.13
CA ALA A 106 7.23 -8.72 -47.92
C ALA A 106 6.74 -9.66 -49.06
N VAL A 107 5.45 -9.61 -49.42
CA VAL A 107 4.82 -10.38 -50.52
C VAL A 107 4.18 -9.44 -51.53
#